data_AF-A0A2M9MX29-F1
#
_entry.id   AF-A0A2M9MX29-F1
#
_cell.length_a   1.000
_cell.length_b   1.000
_cell.length_c   1.000
_cell.angle_alpha   90.00
_cell.angle_beta   90.00
_cell.angle_gamma   90.00
#
_symmetry.space_group_name_H-M   'P 1'
#
loop_
_entity.id
_entity.type
_entity.pdbx_description
1 polymer ?
#
loop_
_entity_poly.entity_id
_entity_poly.type
_entity_poly.pdbx_seq_one_letter_code
_entity_poly.pdbx_strand_id
1 'polypeptide(L)'
;MSKSFHKDVLNAINKKSGKKISSGAVNKLASTVKPSTMQNEAQLRQLIKQVSSMANIPVSEDTIQEIVGAVKKSGMNPSNMEALMKMMMNK
;
A
#
# COMPACT_ATOMS: atom_id res chain seq x y z
N MET A 1 20.59 1.10 -3.64
CA MET A 1 19.74 0.96 -4.84
C MET A 1 18.25 1.12 -4.45
N SER A 2 17.81 2.31 -4.01
CA SER A 2 16.46 2.48 -3.40
C SER A 2 15.61 3.65 -3.93
N LYS A 3 16.19 4.69 -4.55
CA LYS A 3 15.44 5.87 -5.01
C LYS A 3 14.52 5.63 -6.22
N SER A 4 14.88 4.68 -7.10
CA SER A 4 14.12 4.43 -8.34
C SER A 4 12.81 3.72 -8.05
N PHE A 5 12.84 2.66 -7.25
CA PHE A 5 11.64 1.87 -6.93
C PHE A 5 10.52 2.73 -6.33
N HIS A 6 10.82 3.60 -5.37
CA HIS A 6 9.80 4.51 -4.82
C HIS A 6 9.18 5.44 -5.88
N LYS A 7 9.97 5.93 -6.84
CA LYS A 7 9.46 6.77 -7.94
C LYS A 7 8.64 5.96 -8.94
N ASP A 8 9.05 4.75 -9.26
CA ASP A 8 8.34 3.86 -10.18
C ASP A 8 6.99 3.43 -9.60
N VAL A 9 6.95 3.09 -8.30
CA VAL A 9 5.71 2.82 -7.55
C VAL A 9 4.78 4.03 -7.60
N LEU A 10 5.30 5.21 -7.28
CA LEU A 10 4.52 6.44 -7.28
C LEU A 10 3.99 6.79 -8.67
N ASN A 11 4.79 6.61 -9.72
CA ASN A 11 4.35 6.85 -11.09
C ASN A 11 3.26 5.86 -11.53
N ALA A 12 3.38 4.59 -11.16
CA ALA A 12 2.36 3.58 -11.44
C ALA A 12 1.04 3.91 -10.72
N ILE A 13 1.12 4.32 -9.45
CA ILE A 13 -0.05 4.78 -8.69
C ILE A 13 -0.64 6.03 -9.32
N ASN A 14 0.17 7.04 -9.68
CA ASN A 14 -0.31 8.27 -10.31
C ASN A 14 -1.01 8.01 -11.64
N LYS A 15 -0.49 7.07 -12.44
CA LYS A 15 -1.14 6.63 -13.69
C LYS A 15 -2.48 5.95 -13.44
N LYS A 16 -2.59 5.06 -12.45
CA LYS A 16 -3.86 4.35 -12.14
C LYS A 16 -4.88 5.21 -11.39
N SER A 17 -4.41 6.10 -10.51
CA SER A 17 -5.21 7.01 -9.70
C SER A 17 -5.75 8.20 -10.49
N GLY A 18 -5.06 8.60 -11.56
CA GLY A 18 -5.34 9.84 -12.28
C GLY A 18 -4.98 11.12 -11.51
N LYS A 19 -4.51 11.00 -10.26
CA LYS A 19 -4.03 12.11 -9.43
C LYS A 19 -2.51 12.04 -9.27
N LYS A 20 -1.85 13.20 -9.19
CA LYS A 20 -0.44 13.28 -8.78
C LYS A 20 -0.34 13.11 -7.27
N ILE A 21 -0.29 11.86 -6.80
CA ILE A 21 0.11 11.54 -5.44
C ILE A 21 1.60 11.87 -5.30
N SER A 22 1.89 12.93 -4.56
CA SER A 22 3.27 13.31 -4.23
C SER A 22 3.85 12.37 -3.19
N SER A 23 5.17 12.15 -3.25
CA SER A 23 5.89 11.35 -2.23
C SER A 23 5.62 11.84 -0.80
N GLY A 24 5.42 13.15 -0.61
CA GLY A 24 5.06 13.72 0.70
C GLY A 24 3.71 13.26 1.25
N ALA A 25 2.70 13.02 0.40
CA ALA A 25 1.41 12.50 0.83
C ALA A 25 1.53 11.03 1.25
N VAL A 26 2.27 10.23 0.47
CA VAL A 26 2.56 8.84 0.81
C VAL A 26 3.40 8.75 2.09
N ASN A 27 4.37 9.65 2.28
CA ASN A 27 5.21 9.65 3.48
C ASN A 27 4.43 10.05 4.74
N LYS A 28 3.48 11.01 4.63
CA LYS A 28 2.57 11.36 5.72
C LYS A 28 1.68 10.18 6.13
N LEU A 29 1.16 9.43 5.15
CA LEU A 29 0.41 8.22 5.42
C LEU A 29 1.29 7.15 6.05
N ALA A 30 2.46 6.87 5.49
CA ALA A 30 3.39 5.89 6.03
C ALA A 30 3.77 6.20 7.49
N SER A 31 3.90 7.48 7.83
CA SER A 31 4.21 7.95 9.19
C SER A 31 3.05 7.81 10.18
N THR A 32 1.81 7.75 9.70
CA THR A 32 0.61 7.53 10.54
C THR A 32 0.30 6.05 10.75
N VAL A 33 0.86 5.17 9.92
CA VAL A 33 0.71 3.71 10.07
C VAL A 33 1.66 3.21 11.16
N LYS A 34 1.08 2.75 12.27
CA LYS A 34 1.84 2.11 13.34
C LYS A 34 2.01 0.62 13.05
N PRO A 35 3.04 -0.04 13.58
CA PRO A 35 3.16 -1.51 13.52
C PRO A 35 1.91 -2.21 14.08
N SER A 36 1.32 -1.65 15.13
CA SER A 36 0.07 -2.14 15.73
C SER A 36 -1.13 -2.07 14.78
N THR A 37 -1.15 -1.09 13.87
CA THR A 37 -2.18 -0.95 12.83
C THR A 37 -2.07 -2.06 11.78
N MET A 38 -0.85 -2.55 11.52
CA MET A 38 -0.63 -3.69 10.61
C MET A 38 -0.95 -5.04 11.27
N GLN A 39 -0.90 -5.13 12.61
CA GLN A 39 -1.32 -6.32 13.35
C GLN A 39 -2.84 -6.41 13.50
N ASN A 40 -3.52 -5.27 13.56
CA ASN A 40 -4.96 -5.20 13.78
C ASN A 40 -5.72 -5.15 12.45
N GLU A 41 -6.38 -6.25 12.11
CA GLU A 41 -7.10 -6.40 10.85
C GLU A 41 -8.15 -5.30 10.61
N ALA A 42 -8.93 -4.95 11.63
CA ALA A 42 -9.95 -3.90 11.50
C ALA A 42 -9.34 -2.54 11.16
N GLN A 43 -8.22 -2.19 11.81
CA GLN A 43 -7.52 -0.94 11.53
C GLN A 43 -6.83 -0.96 10.16
N LEU A 44 -6.26 -2.11 9.77
CA LEU A 44 -5.66 -2.28 8.46
C LEU A 44 -6.69 -2.12 7.33
N ARG A 45 -7.90 -2.67 7.49
CA ARG A 45 -9.00 -2.47 6.55
C ARG A 45 -9.40 -1.00 6.44
N GLN A 46 -9.51 -0.28 7.56
CA GLN A 46 -9.82 1.15 7.54
C GLN A 46 -8.71 1.96 6.86
N LEU A 47 -7.45 1.62 7.12
CA LEU A 47 -6.31 2.26 6.48
C LEU A 47 -6.34 2.06 4.96
N ILE A 48 -6.57 0.83 4.48
CA ILE A 48 -6.66 0.54 3.05
C ILE A 48 -7.76 1.40 2.41
N LYS A 49 -8.93 1.52 3.04
CA LYS A 49 -10.03 2.39 2.57
C LYS A 49 -9.67 3.88 2.56
N GLN A 50 -8.94 4.36 3.56
CA GLN A 50 -8.48 5.75 3.61
C GLN A 50 -7.48 6.05 2.49
N VAL A 51 -6.53 5.14 2.24
CA VAL A 51 -5.54 5.29 1.17
C VAL A 51 -6.20 5.18 -0.20
N SER A 52 -7.13 4.24 -0.39
CA SER A 52 -7.85 4.06 -1.65
C SER A 52 -8.73 5.27 -1.98
N SER A 53 -9.38 5.86 -0.97
CA SER A 53 -10.16 7.10 -1.10
C SER A 53 -9.27 8.29 -1.46
N MET A 54 -8.08 8.39 -0.84
CA MET A 54 -7.10 9.41 -1.19
C MET A 54 -6.62 9.26 -2.64
N ALA A 55 -6.36 8.03 -3.07
CA ALA A 55 -6.00 7.70 -4.45
C ALA A 55 -7.20 7.74 -5.42
N ASN A 56 -8.43 7.94 -4.94
CA ASN A 56 -9.64 7.91 -5.76
C ASN A 56 -9.84 6.57 -6.51
N ILE A 57 -9.30 5.49 -5.97
CA ILE A 57 -9.41 4.14 -6.54
C ILE A 57 -10.40 3.37 -5.67
N PRO A 58 -11.56 2.95 -6.21
CA PRO A 58 -12.46 2.07 -5.49
C PRO A 58 -11.79 0.70 -5.31
N VAL A 59 -11.85 0.17 -4.09
CA VAL A 59 -11.36 -1.17 -3.76
C VAL A 59 -12.52 -2.00 -3.23
N SER A 60 -12.67 -3.21 -3.76
CA SER A 60 -13.68 -4.17 -3.33
C SER A 60 -13.30 -4.80 -1.99
N GLU A 61 -14.27 -5.30 -1.23
CA GLU A 61 -14.00 -6.01 0.03
C GLU A 61 -13.08 -7.22 -0.17
N ASP A 62 -13.21 -7.96 -1.28
CA ASP A 62 -12.28 -9.05 -1.64
C ASP A 62 -10.84 -8.55 -1.77
N THR A 63 -10.63 -7.44 -2.47
CA THR A 63 -9.29 -6.83 -2.62
C THR A 63 -8.73 -6.40 -1.26
N ILE A 64 -9.59 -5.87 -0.37
CA ILE A 64 -9.19 -5.50 0.98
C ILE A 64 -8.76 -6.76 1.76
N GLN A 65 -9.53 -7.86 1.69
CA GLN A 65 -9.17 -9.12 2.34
C GLN A 65 -7.88 -9.72 1.80
N GLU A 66 -7.67 -9.69 0.48
CA GLU A 66 -6.43 -10.14 -0.14
C GLU A 66 -5.22 -9.33 0.33
N ILE A 67 -5.33 -8.00 0.38
CA ILE A 67 -4.27 -7.13 0.87
C ILE A 67 -3.98 -7.40 2.35
N VAL A 68 -5.02 -7.51 3.19
CA VAL A 68 -4.89 -7.85 4.61
C VAL A 68 -4.17 -9.20 4.77
N GLY A 69 -4.60 -10.22 4.02
CA GLY A 69 -3.99 -11.55 4.06
C GLY A 69 -2.54 -11.52 3.62
N ALA A 70 -2.22 -10.77 2.57
CA ALA A 70 -0.86 -10.56 2.08
C ALA A 70 0.04 -9.85 3.10
N VAL A 71 -0.45 -8.80 3.77
CA VAL A 71 0.28 -8.06 4.80
C VAL A 71 0.51 -8.92 6.04
N LYS A 72 -0.50 -9.68 6.48
CA LYS A 72 -0.36 -10.64 7.59
C LYS A 72 0.63 -11.76 7.24
N LYS A 73 0.58 -12.30 6.02
CA LYS A 73 1.50 -13.34 5.52
C LYS A 73 2.93 -12.83 5.33
N SER A 74 3.12 -11.56 4.99
CA SER A 74 4.47 -11.00 4.86
C SER A 74 5.21 -10.94 6.22
N GLY A 75 4.47 -11.01 7.33
CA GLY A 75 5.01 -10.99 8.68
C GLY A 75 5.73 -9.68 9.02
N MET A 76 5.47 -8.60 8.26
CA MET A 76 6.23 -7.35 8.31
C MET A 76 7.73 -7.52 8.05
N ASN A 77 8.14 -8.60 7.37
CA ASN A 77 9.52 -8.74 6.93
C ASN A 77 9.77 -7.91 5.67
N PRO A 78 10.73 -6.97 5.67
CA PRO A 78 11.01 -6.11 4.52
C PRO A 78 11.38 -6.91 3.26
N SER A 79 12.03 -8.06 3.42
CA SER A 79 12.34 -8.98 2.31
C SER A 79 11.08 -9.59 1.67
N ASN A 80 10.11 -10.00 2.50
CA ASN A 80 8.83 -10.53 2.02
C ASN A 80 7.97 -9.43 1.39
N MET A 81 8.04 -8.20 1.91
CA MET A 81 7.30 -7.06 1.39
C MET A 81 7.77 -6.67 -0.01
N GLU A 82 9.08 -6.70 -0.28
CA GLU A 82 9.63 -6.44 -1.61
C GLU A 82 9.18 -7.51 -2.62
N ALA A 83 9.22 -8.79 -2.24
CA ALA A 83 8.74 -9.89 -3.07
C ALA A 83 7.24 -9.76 -3.38
N LEU A 84 6.44 -9.40 -2.38
CA LEU A 84 5.01 -9.14 -2.53
C LEU A 84 4.74 -7.96 -3.48
N MET A 85 5.47 -6.85 -3.32
CA MET A 85 5.31 -5.69 -4.20
C MET A 85 5.69 -6.03 -5.64
N LYS A 86 6.78 -6.77 -5.88
CA LYS A 86 7.13 -7.26 -7.22
C LYS A 86 6.03 -8.11 -7.83
N MET A 87 5.42 -9.00 -7.04
CA MET A 87 4.34 -9.87 -7.52
C MET A 87 3.06 -9.08 -7.83
N MET A 88 2.73 -8.06 -7.03
CA MET A 88 1.57 -7.18 -7.29
C MET A 88 1.80 -6.19 -8.44
N MET A 89 3.04 -5.79 -8.71
CA MET A 89 3.37 -4.90 -9.83
C MET A 89 3.44 -5.62 -11.18
N ASN A 90 3.81 -6.90 -11.16
CA ASN A 90 3.84 -7.75 -12.35
C ASN A 90 2.46 -8.36 -12.69
N LYS A 91 1.45 -8.12 -11.85
CA LYS A 91 0.04 -8.40 -12.16
C LYS A 91 -0.63 -7.18 -12.78
#